data_AF-A0A1Y4JHA7-F1
#
_entry.id   AF-A0A1Y4JHA7-F1
#
_cell.length_a   1.000
_cell.length_b   1.000
_cell.length_c   1.000
_cell.angle_alpha   90.00
_cell.angle_beta   90.00
_cell.angle_gamma   90.00
#
_symmetry.space_group_name_H-M   'P 1'
#
loop_
_entity.id
_entity.type
_entity.pdbx_description
1 polymer ?
#
loop_
_entity_poly.entity_id
_entity_poly.type
_entity_poly.pdbx_seq_one_letter_code
_entity_poly.pdbx_strand_id
1 'polypeptide(L)' 'MNAKQFYDEVVKLRRLQKEYFRIRSSGTLRASKKQEKLIDSEIDRVERLIQKHRNTNLFDHETDKQETSTVE' A
#
# COMPACT_ATOMS: atom_id res chain seq x y z
N MET A 1 -2.11 1.05 -7.94
CA MET A 1 -1.64 2.32 -8.52
C MET A 1 -0.12 2.25 -8.71
N ASN A 2 0.49 3.04 -9.60
CA ASN A 2 1.96 3.15 -9.66
C ASN A 2 2.50 4.27 -8.76
N ALA A 3 3.81 4.28 -8.49
CA ALA A 3 4.42 5.23 -7.55
C ALA A 3 4.17 6.70 -7.92
N LYS A 4 4.25 7.05 -9.22
CA LYS A 4 4.01 8.42 -9.68
C LYS A 4 2.54 8.82 -9.51
N GLN A 5 1.61 7.94 -9.84
CA GLN A 5 0.18 8.17 -9.65
C GLN A 5 -0.16 8.39 -8.17
N PHE A 6 0.45 7.59 -7.27
CA PHE A 6 0.26 7.77 -5.84
C PHE A 6 0.77 9.13 -5.36
N TYR A 7 1.97 9.52 -5.80
CA TYR A 7 2.51 10.85 -5.53
C TYR A 7 1.57 11.97 -6.01
N ASP A 8 1.10 11.89 -7.26
CA ASP A 8 0.21 12.90 -7.85
C ASP A 8 -1.11 13.03 -7.06
N GLU A 9 -1.70 11.91 -6.64
CA GLU A 9 -2.91 11.91 -5.80
C GLU A 9 -2.66 12.45 -4.38
N VAL A 10 -1.49 12.18 -3.77
CA VAL A 10 -1.10 12.76 -2.47
C VAL A 10 -0.89 14.27 -2.57
N VAL A 11 -0.23 14.74 -3.63
CA VAL A 11 -0.07 16.18 -3.90
C VAL A 11 -1.43 16.85 -4.03
N LYS A 12 -2.37 16.23 -4.76
CA LYS A 12 -3.73 16.71 -4.90
C LYS A 12 -4.48 16.75 -3.57
N LEU A 13 -4.36 15.72 -2.73
CA LEU A 13 -4.92 15.75 -1.37
C LEU A 13 -4.39 16.94 -0.57
N ARG A 14 -3.07 17.15 -0.57
CA ARG A 14 -2.46 18.27 0.17
C ARG A 14 -2.93 19.63 -0.32
N ARG A 15 -3.18 19.78 -1.63
CA ARG A 15 -3.79 21.00 -2.18
C ARG A 15 -5.22 21.20 -1.69
N LEU A 16 -6.05 20.16 -1.71
CA LEU A 16 -7.44 20.20 -1.25
C LEU A 16 -7.54 20.51 0.26
N GLN A 17 -6.68 19.92 1.08
CA GLN A 17 -6.63 20.20 2.51
C GLN A 17 -6.25 21.65 2.78
N LYS A 18 -5.19 22.17 2.13
CA LYS A 18 -4.79 23.58 2.25
C LYS A 18 -5.92 24.52 1.86
N GLU A 19 -6.61 24.20 0.76
CA GLU A 19 -7.73 24.99 0.29
C GLU A 19 -8.91 24.94 1.27
N TYR A 20 -9.25 23.76 1.80
CA TYR A 20 -10.27 23.64 2.84
C TYR A 20 -9.94 24.48 4.08
N PHE A 21 -8.69 24.47 4.55
CA PHE A 21 -8.31 25.33 5.68
C PHE A 21 -8.40 26.83 5.35
N ARG A 22 -8.19 27.21 4.09
CA ARG A 22 -8.29 28.59 3.62
C ARG A 22 -9.73 29.09 3.56
N ILE A 23 -10.65 28.33 2.97
CA ILE A 23 -12.02 28.79 2.69
C ILE A 23 -13.11 28.13 3.53
N ARG A 24 -12.79 27.03 4.24
CA ARG A 24 -13.70 26.22 5.06
C ARG A 24 -15.00 25.81 4.36
N SER A 25 -14.94 25.59 3.04
CA SER A 25 -16.14 25.23 2.28
C SER A 25 -16.47 23.74 2.41
N SER A 26 -17.77 23.42 2.46
CA SER A 26 -18.26 22.05 2.51
C SER A 26 -17.88 21.24 1.26
N GLY A 27 -17.79 21.90 0.10
CA GLY A 27 -17.35 21.30 -1.16
C GLY A 27 -15.89 20.86 -1.13
N THR A 28 -14.99 21.71 -0.61
CA THR A 28 -13.57 21.37 -0.49
C THR A 28 -13.31 20.29 0.56
N LEU A 29 -14.08 20.28 1.64
CA LEU A 29 -14.06 19.19 2.61
C LEU A 29 -14.45 17.85 1.99
N ARG A 30 -15.56 17.80 1.23
CA ARG A 30 -16.02 16.58 0.55
C ARG A 30 -15.00 16.09 -0.47
N ALA A 31 -14.41 17.00 -1.24
CA ALA A 31 -13.37 16.65 -2.20
C ALA A 31 -12.12 16.09 -1.50
N SER A 32 -11.67 16.71 -0.40
CA SER A 32 -10.55 16.22 0.41
C SER A 32 -10.80 14.80 0.93
N LYS A 33 -11.97 14.55 1.53
CA LYS A 33 -12.34 13.22 2.06
C LYS A 33 -12.42 12.14 0.98
N LYS A 34 -12.94 12.49 -0.21
CA LYS A 34 -12.95 11.55 -1.34
C LYS A 34 -11.53 11.17 -1.76
N GLN A 35 -10.63 12.15 -1.74
CA GLN A 35 -9.23 11.96 -2.09
C GLN A 35 -8.47 11.15 -1.03
N GLU A 36 -8.74 11.38 0.26
CA GLU A 36 -8.22 10.57 1.38
C GLU A 36 -8.56 9.10 1.19
N LYS A 37 -9.82 8.77 0.92
CA LYS A 37 -10.26 7.39 0.71
C LYS A 37 -9.50 6.66 -0.41
N LEU A 38 -9.14 7.37 -1.49
CA LEU A 38 -8.37 6.78 -2.59
C LEU A 38 -6.94 6.45 -2.15
N ILE A 39 -6.32 7.34 -1.37
CA ILE A 39 -4.97 7.15 -0.84
C ILE A 39 -4.97 6.01 0.19
N ASP A 40 -5.92 6.00 1.12
CA ASP A 40 -6.04 4.96 2.15
C ASP A 40 -6.22 3.58 1.53
N SER A 41 -7.06 3.47 0.49
CA SER A 41 -7.27 2.21 -0.23
C SER A 41 -5.98 1.67 -0.88
N GLU A 42 -5.11 2.56 -1.37
CA GLU A 42 -3.84 2.18 -1.96
C GLU A 42 -2.79 1.82 -0.89
N ILE A 43 -2.76 2.54 0.24
CA ILE A 43 -1.92 2.21 1.41
C ILE A 43 -2.27 0.80 1.88
N ASP A 44 -3.55 0.54 2.16
CA ASP A 44 -4.07 -0.76 2.57
C ASP A 44 -3.66 -1.88 1.60
N ARG A 45 -3.70 -1.61 0.29
CA ARG A 45 -3.30 -2.58 -0.74
C ARG A 45 -1.81 -2.90 -0.66
N VAL A 46 -0.97 -1.88 -0.49
CA VAL A 46 0.48 -2.04 -0.39
C VAL A 46 0.87 -2.74 0.91
N GLU A 47 0.25 -2.40 2.03
CA GLU A 47 0.47 -3.06 3.31
C GLU A 47 0.12 -4.56 3.25
N ARG A 48 -1.02 -4.92 2.64
CA ARG A 48 -1.38 -6.33 2.41
C ARG A 48 -0.34 -7.07 1.57
N LEU A 49 0.23 -6.41 0.55
CA LEU A 49 1.27 -6.99 -0.29
C LEU A 49 2.58 -7.21 0.49
N ILE A 50 3.00 -6.23 1.28
CA ILE A 50 4.17 -6.34 2.16
C ILE A 50 3.97 -7.47 3.17
N GLN A 51 2.81 -7.56 3.79
CA GLN A 51 2.50 -8.62 4.76
C GLN A 51 2.51 -10.00 4.10
N LYS A 52 1.92 -10.15 2.90
CA LYS A 52 1.97 -11.40 2.15
C LYS A 52 3.41 -11.83 1.87
N HIS A 53 4.27 -10.90 1.43
CA HIS A 53 5.65 -11.20 1.12
C HIS A 53 6.47 -11.59 2.37
N ARG A 54 6.18 -10.99 3.53
CA ARG A 54 6.77 -11.41 4.81
C ARG A 54 6.36 -12.83 5.20
N ASN A 55 5.09 -13.18 4.97
CA ASN A 55 4.57 -14.50 5.34
C ASN A 55 5.05 -15.61 4.39
N THR A 56 5.29 -15.32 3.10
CA THR A 56 5.83 -16.32 2.15
C THR A 56 7.27 -16.71 2.49
N ASN A 57 8.07 -15.78 3.01
CA ASN A 57 9.48 -16.03 3.34
C ASN A 57 9.65 -16.91 4.61
N LEU A 58 8.56 -17.32 5.26
CA LEU A 58 8.61 -18.09 6.51
C LEU A 58 8.59 -19.61 6.29
N PHE A 59 8.26 -20.12 5.10
CA PHE A 59 8.09 -21.55 4.83
C PHE A 59 9.02 -22.16 3.76
N ASP A 60 10.01 -21.41 3.24
CA ASP A 60 10.88 -21.88 2.15
C ASP A 60 12.17 -22.63 2.60
N HIS A 61 12.19 -23.17 3.83
CA HIS A 61 13.34 -23.94 4.32
C HIS A 61 12.92 -25.26 4.96
N GLU A 62 12.42 -26.22 4.19
CA GLU A 62 12.42 -27.63 4.62
C GLU A 62 12.18 -28.64 3.48
N THR A 63 12.98 -28.61 2.41
CA THR A 63 13.09 -29.76 1.49
C THR A 63 14.50 -29.90 0.96
N ASP A 64 15.47 -30.34 1.77
CA ASP A 64 16.69 -30.90 1.19
C ASP A 64 17.56 -31.73 2.14
N LYS A 65 17.00 -32.75 2.83
CA LYS A 65 17.81 -33.83 3.43
C LYS A 65 17.01 -35.13 3.50
N GLN A 66 17.11 -35.98 2.48
CA GLN A 66 17.30 -37.45 2.59
C GLN A 66 17.11 -38.11 1.22
N GLU A 67 18.11 -38.04 0.36
CA GLU A 67 18.19 -38.98 -0.77
C GLU A 67 19.64 -39.18 -1.26
N THR A 68 20.53 -39.66 -0.40
CA THR A 68 21.70 -40.44 -0.86
C THR A 68 22.20 -41.35 0.27
N SER A 69 21.81 -42.63 0.24
CA SER A 69 22.69 -43.72 0.66
C SER A 69 22.15 -45.05 0.14
N THR A 70 22.33 -45.27 -1.17
CA THR A 70 22.50 -46.62 -1.72
C THR A 70 23.91 -46.65 -2.28
N VAL A 71 24.88 -47.20 -1.54
CA VAL A 71 26.03 -47.90 -2.12
C VAL A 71 26.55 -48.94 -1.11
N GLU A 72 26.51 -50.20 -1.57
CA GLU A 72 27.20 -51.44 -1.13
C GLU A 72 26.82 -52.10 0.21
#